data_AF-A0A1K0FQW8-F1
#
_entry.id   AF-A0A1K0FQW8-F1
#
_cell.length_a   1.000
_cell.length_b   1.000
_cell.length_c   1.000
_cell.angle_alpha   90.00
_cell.angle_beta   90.00
_cell.angle_gamma   90.00
#
_symmetry.space_group_name_H-M   'P 1'
#
loop_
_entity.id
_entity.type
_entity.pdbx_description
1 polymer ?
#
loop_
_entity_poly.entity_id
_entity_poly.type
_entity_poly.pdbx_seq_one_letter_code
_entity_poly.pdbx_strand_id
1 'polypeptide(L)'
;MITGAGVQDRDGARPLLWALHACFPTIRLVWADAGYAGKLVDWATTQLAVTVQIVAELSGQTTFVVLHRRWAVERTFSWINRCRRTVRDYECLPQHHAAMVQ
;
A
#
# COMPACT_ATOMS: atom_id res chain seq x y z
N MET A 1 -6.82 7.04 5.45
CA MET A 1 -5.77 8.03 5.80
C MET A 1 -5.14 8.51 4.51
N ILE A 2 -4.84 9.80 4.39
CA ILE A 2 -4.21 10.37 3.19
C ILE A 2 -3.02 11.19 3.65
N THR A 3 -1.87 10.98 3.01
CA THR A 3 -0.63 11.68 3.30
C THR A 3 -0.26 12.60 2.14
N GLY A 4 0.44 13.70 2.44
CA GLY A 4 1.02 14.52 1.39
C GLY A 4 2.21 13.82 0.73
N ALA A 5 2.56 14.21 -0.50
CA ALA A 5 3.64 13.61 -1.29
C ALA A 5 5.05 13.74 -0.67
N GLY A 6 5.23 14.60 0.35
CA GLY A 6 6.50 14.75 1.07
C GLY A 6 6.71 13.74 2.20
N VAL A 7 5.70 12.94 2.55
CA VAL A 7 5.81 11.88 3.56
C VAL A 7 6.26 10.61 2.85
N GLN A 8 7.36 10.00 3.30
CA GLN A 8 7.76 8.71 2.75
C GLN A 8 6.70 7.65 3.06
N ASP A 9 6.45 6.76 2.11
CA ASP A 9 5.46 5.69 2.24
C ASP A 9 5.64 4.84 3.50
N ARG A 10 6.90 4.61 3.93
CA ARG A 10 7.22 3.90 5.17
C ARG A 10 6.70 4.59 6.43
N ASP A 11 6.71 5.92 6.45
CA ASP A 11 6.25 6.71 7.60
C ASP A 11 4.71 6.78 7.61
N GLY A 12 4.09 6.83 6.42
CA GLY A 12 2.64 6.74 6.26
C GLY A 12 2.08 5.33 6.55
N ALA A 13 2.84 4.27 6.30
CA ALA A 13 2.40 2.89 6.51
C ALA A 13 2.24 2.50 7.98
N ARG A 14 3.03 3.09 8.87
CA ARG A 14 2.98 2.78 10.30
C ARG A 14 1.61 3.05 10.93
N PRO A 15 1.03 4.26 10.83
CA PRO A 15 -0.33 4.52 11.33
C PRO A 15 -1.39 3.72 10.56
N LEU A 16 -1.18 3.42 9.27
CA LEU A 16 -2.08 2.57 8.50
C LEU A 16 -2.16 1.14 9.06
N LEU A 17 -1.00 0.52 9.33
CA LEU A 17 -0.94 -0.84 9.89
C LEU A 17 -1.51 -0.89 11.31
N TRP A 18 -1.33 0.18 12.09
CA TRP A 18 -1.95 0.28 13.41
C TRP A 18 -3.49 0.31 13.31
N ALA A 19 -4.04 1.14 12.42
CA ALA A 19 -5.48 1.20 12.19
C ALA A 19 -6.03 -0.13 11.65
N LEU A 20 -5.30 -0.79 10.74
CA LEU A 20 -5.64 -2.11 10.23
C LEU A 20 -5.75 -3.13 11.37
N HIS A 21 -4.76 -3.17 12.27
CA HIS A 21 -4.77 -4.09 13.40
C HIS A 21 -5.93 -3.81 14.37
N ALA A 22 -6.22 -2.53 14.64
CA ALA A 22 -7.31 -2.13 15.52
C ALA A 22 -8.70 -2.51 14.96
N CYS A 23 -8.92 -2.31 13.66
CA CYS A 23 -10.20 -2.61 13.02
C CYS A 23 -10.35 -4.10 12.66
N PHE A 24 -9.25 -4.76 12.29
CA PHE A 24 -9.25 -6.12 11.76
C PHE A 24 -8.16 -6.97 12.44
N PRO A 25 -8.35 -7.32 13.72
CA PRO A 25 -7.34 -7.99 14.52
C PRO A 25 -7.08 -9.44 14.08
N THR A 26 -7.77 -9.97 13.08
CA THR A 26 -7.52 -11.30 12.50
C THR A 26 -6.53 -11.26 11.34
N ILE A 27 -6.26 -10.09 10.76
CA ILE A 27 -5.29 -9.96 9.67
C ILE A 27 -3.88 -10.11 10.26
N ARG A 28 -3.13 -11.06 9.70
CA ARG A 28 -1.76 -11.40 10.13
C ARG A 28 -0.73 -11.27 9.01
N LEU A 29 -1.17 -11.14 7.77
CA LEU A 29 -0.30 -11.10 6.60
C LEU A 29 -0.67 -9.92 5.70
N VAL A 30 0.32 -9.12 5.35
CA VAL A 30 0.21 -7.99 4.41
C VAL A 30 1.33 -8.11 3.39
N TRP A 31 1.03 -7.83 2.12
CA TRP A 31 2.04 -7.72 1.06
C TRP A 31 2.36 -6.25 0.80
N ALA A 32 3.63 -5.94 0.62
CA ALA A 32 4.09 -4.59 0.28
C ALA A 32 5.23 -4.67 -0.75
N ASP A 33 5.50 -3.58 -1.47
CA ASP A 33 6.63 -3.51 -2.39
C ASP A 33 7.96 -3.22 -1.68
N ALA A 34 9.06 -3.22 -2.43
CA ALA A 34 10.41 -2.99 -1.93
C ALA A 34 10.61 -1.62 -1.23
N GLY A 35 9.79 -0.62 -1.51
CA GLY A 35 9.84 0.71 -0.88
C GLY A 35 9.47 0.69 0.61
N TYR A 36 8.71 -0.31 1.05
CA TYR A 36 8.28 -0.52 2.44
C TYR A 36 9.24 -1.39 3.26
N ALA A 37 10.34 -1.85 2.66
CA ALA A 37 11.33 -2.68 3.36
C ALA A 37 12.04 -1.92 4.50
N GLY A 38 12.59 -2.69 5.44
CA GLY A 38 13.39 -2.17 6.56
C GLY A 38 12.61 -2.08 7.87
N LYS A 39 12.86 -1.01 8.65
CA LYS A 39 12.40 -0.86 10.06
C LYS A 39 10.89 -1.04 10.26
N LEU A 40 10.09 -0.75 9.24
CA LEU A 40 8.63 -0.91 9.28
C LEU A 40 8.21 -2.37 9.42
N VAL A 41 8.89 -3.29 8.72
CA VAL A 41 8.57 -4.73 8.73
C VAL A 41 8.83 -5.33 10.11
N ASP A 42 9.97 -4.98 10.71
CA ASP A 42 10.33 -5.40 12.06
C ASP A 42 9.35 -4.83 13.10
N TRP A 43 9.01 -3.56 12.97
CA TRP A 43 8.02 -2.91 13.84
C TRP A 43 6.63 -3.57 13.74
N ALA A 44 6.14 -3.84 12.53
CA ALA A 44 4.82 -4.46 12.33
C ALA A 44 4.75 -5.86 12.93
N THR A 45 5.83 -6.63 12.78
CA THR A 45 5.92 -7.99 13.33
C THR A 45 5.97 -7.96 14.85
N THR A 46 6.81 -7.09 15.43
CA THR A 46 7.02 -7.04 16.88
C THR A 46 5.87 -6.38 17.65
N GLN A 47 5.24 -5.34 17.09
CA GLN A 47 4.24 -4.54 17.81
C GLN A 47 2.79 -4.93 17.48
N LEU A 48 2.53 -5.46 16.28
CA LEU A 48 1.16 -5.74 15.81
C LEU A 48 0.92 -7.22 15.50
N ALA A 49 1.95 -8.07 15.60
CA ALA A 49 1.92 -9.46 15.15
C ALA A 49 1.45 -9.60 13.69
N VAL A 50 1.77 -8.60 12.85
CA VAL A 50 1.48 -8.60 11.41
C VAL A 50 2.77 -8.81 10.64
N THR A 51 2.81 -9.88 9.84
CA THR A 51 3.92 -10.15 8.93
C THR A 51 3.73 -9.34 7.65
N VAL A 52 4.71 -8.50 7.33
CA VAL A 52 4.76 -7.76 6.07
C VAL A 52 5.71 -8.48 5.10
N GLN A 53 5.15 -9.12 4.07
CA GLN A 53 5.92 -9.77 3.01
C GLN A 53 6.26 -8.76 1.90
N ILE A 54 7.55 -8.53 1.72
CA ILE A 54 8.06 -7.63 0.68
C ILE A 54 8.14 -8.39 -0.65
N VAL A 55 7.38 -7.94 -1.63
CA VAL A 55 7.43 -8.39 -3.02
C VAL A 55 8.45 -7.52 -3.75
N ALA A 56 9.70 -7.98 -3.78
CA ALA A 56 10.79 -7.32 -4.48
C ALA A 56 10.90 -7.82 -5.93
N GLU A 57 11.49 -6.98 -6.77
CA GLU A 57 11.91 -7.37 -8.12
C GLU A 57 13.05 -8.40 -8.05
N LEU A 58 13.11 -9.28 -9.05
CA LEU A 58 14.17 -10.28 -9.13
C LEU A 58 15.50 -9.58 -9.46
N SER A 59 16.52 -9.77 -8.63
CA SER A 59 17.84 -9.17 -8.84
C SER A 59 18.43 -9.58 -10.20
N GLY A 60 18.72 -8.61 -11.07
CA GLY A 60 19.33 -8.84 -12.38
C GLY A 60 18.35 -8.92 -13.57
N GLN A 61 17.08 -8.57 -13.35
CA GLN A 61 16.09 -8.57 -14.42
C GLN A 61 16.26 -7.35 -15.34
N THR A 62 16.32 -7.58 -16.66
CA THR A 62 16.48 -6.51 -17.67
C THR A 62 15.18 -6.19 -18.40
N THR A 63 14.16 -7.04 -18.25
CA THR A 63 12.87 -6.94 -18.93
C THR A 63 11.73 -6.96 -17.91
N PHE A 64 10.56 -6.45 -18.29
CA PHE A 64 9.40 -6.45 -17.40
C PHE A 64 8.91 -7.87 -17.11
N VAL A 65 8.91 -8.27 -15.84
CA VAL A 65 8.26 -9.51 -15.37
C VAL A 65 7.12 -9.17 -14.43
N VAL A 66 6.02 -9.90 -14.60
CA VAL A 66 4.85 -9.81 -13.74
C VAL A 66 5.22 -10.36 -12.36
N LEU A 67 5.30 -9.48 -11.36
CA LEU A 67 5.47 -9.89 -9.97
C LEU A 67 4.19 -10.53 -9.44
N HIS A 68 4.35 -11.65 -8.75
CA HIS A 68 3.24 -12.30 -8.07
C HIS A 68 2.55 -11.31 -7.09
N ARG A 69 1.21 -11.29 -7.08
CA ARG A 69 0.35 -10.44 -6.24
C ARG A 69 0.24 -8.95 -6.58
N ARG A 70 1.16 -8.34 -7.37
CA ARG A 70 1.06 -6.90 -7.72
C ARG A 70 -0.23 -6.57 -8.50
N TRP A 71 -0.68 -7.49 -9.36
CA TRP A 71 -1.92 -7.33 -10.14
C TRP A 71 -3.17 -7.13 -9.29
N ALA A 72 -3.21 -7.63 -8.04
CA ALA A 72 -4.39 -7.48 -7.19
C ALA A 72 -4.62 -6.00 -6.82
N VAL A 73 -3.54 -5.27 -6.57
CA VAL A 73 -3.56 -3.82 -6.28
C VAL A 73 -3.96 -3.06 -7.54
N GLU A 74 -3.26 -3.29 -8.66
CA GLU A 74 -3.53 -2.63 -9.94
C GLU A 74 -4.95 -2.89 -10.46
N ARG A 75 -5.48 -4.10 -10.27
CA ARG A 75 -6.87 -4.43 -10.60
C ARG A 75 -7.86 -3.62 -9.78
N THR A 76 -7.60 -3.45 -8.49
CA THR A 76 -8.47 -2.65 -7.61
C THR A 76 -8.51 -1.21 -8.09
N PHE A 77 -7.35 -0.62 -8.42
CA PHE A 77 -7.29 0.70 -9.04
C PHE A 77 -7.96 0.74 -10.41
N SER A 78 -7.86 -0.32 -11.22
CA SER A 78 -8.54 -0.39 -12.51
C SER A 78 -10.07 -0.37 -12.35
N TRP A 79 -10.61 -1.03 -11.32
CA TRP A 79 -12.03 -0.97 -11.01
C TRP A 79 -12.46 0.41 -10.53
N ILE A 80 -11.68 1.03 -9.64
CA ILE A 80 -11.95 2.39 -9.16
C ILE A 80 -11.91 3.38 -10.34
N ASN A 81 -10.89 3.35 -11.20
CA ASN A 81 -10.79 4.23 -12.37
C ASN A 81 -11.91 3.99 -13.39
N ARG A 82 -12.47 2.77 -13.46
CA ARG A 82 -13.61 2.46 -14.34
C ARG A 82 -14.93 3.08 -13.83
N CYS A 83 -15.05 3.37 -12.54
CA CYS A 83 -16.22 4.06 -12.01
C CYS A 83 -16.21 5.54 -12.44
N ARG A 84 -17.28 5.99 -13.11
CA ARG A 84 -17.38 7.34 -13.71
C ARG A 84 -17.12 8.49 -12.73
N ARG A 85 -17.39 8.30 -11.43
CA ARG A 85 -17.15 9.31 -10.38
C ARG A 85 -15.67 9.49 -10.02
N THR A 86 -14.87 8.46 -10.21
CA THR A 86 -13.45 8.37 -9.80
C THR A 86 -12.53 8.25 -11.01
N VAL A 87 -13.01 8.60 -12.20
CA VAL A 87 -12.29 8.48 -13.49
C VAL A 87 -11.17 9.52 -13.65
N ARG A 88 -11.11 10.53 -12.77
CA ARG A 88 -10.06 11.55 -12.74
C ARG A 88 -9.62 11.77 -11.31
N ASP A 89 -8.34 11.54 -11.05
CA ASP A 89 -7.68 12.07 -9.86
C ASP A 89 -7.03 13.40 -10.23
N TYR A 90 -7.33 14.43 -9.45
CA TYR A 90 -6.73 15.73 -9.58
C TYR A 90 -5.79 15.90 -8.38
N GLU A 91 -4.54 15.47 -8.54
CA GLU A 91 -3.44 15.45 -7.55
C GLU A 91 -3.04 16.86 -7.04
N CYS A 92 -3.98 17.80 -6.93
CA CYS A 92 -3.75 19.16 -6.43
C CYS A 92 -3.72 19.21 -4.90
N LEU A 93 -4.57 18.43 -4.23
CA LEU A 93 -4.69 18.41 -2.77
C LEU A 93 -4.93 16.98 -2.28
N PRO A 94 -4.31 16.54 -1.16
CA PRO A 94 -4.54 15.21 -0.58
C PRO A 94 -6.04 14.93 -0.34
N GLN A 95 -6.81 15.94 0.06
CA GLN A 95 -8.24 15.81 0.33
C GLN A 95 -9.06 15.36 -0.90
N HIS A 96 -8.63 15.69 -2.12
CA HIS A 96 -9.32 15.27 -3.35
C HIS A 96 -9.19 13.76 -3.58
N HIS A 97 -8.05 13.18 -3.19
CA HIS A 97 -7.81 11.75 -3.29
C HIS A 97 -8.65 10.94 -2.28
N ALA A 98 -9.28 11.59 -1.28
CA ALA A 98 -10.14 10.93 -0.29
C ALA A 98 -11.31 10.18 -0.92
N ALA A 99 -11.89 10.74 -1.99
CA ALA A 99 -13.06 10.17 -2.65
C ALA A 99 -12.75 8.86 -3.40
N MET A 100 -11.48 8.56 -3.66
CA MET A 100 -11.07 7.32 -4.34
C MET A 100 -10.90 6.13 -3.41
N VAL A 101 -10.65 6.36 -2.12
CA VAL A 101 -10.20 5.34 -1.15
C VAL A 101 -11.27 5.10 -0.06
N GLN A 102 -12.55 5.32 -0.37
CA GLN A 102 -13.66 5.12 0.56
C GLN A 102 -14.11 3.66 0.67
#